data_AF-A0A1V9YU43-F1
#
_entry.id   AF-A0A1V9YU43-F1
#
_cell.length_a   1.000
_cell.length_b   1.000
_cell.length_c   1.000
_cell.angle_alpha   90.00
_cell.angle_beta   90.00
_cell.angle_gamma   90.00
#
_symmetry.space_group_name_H-M   'P 1'
#
loop_
_entity.id
_entity.type
_entity.pdbx_description
1 polymer ?
#
loop_
_entity_poly.entity_id
_entity_poly.type
_entity_poly.pdbx_seq_one_letter_code
_entity_poly.pdbx_strand_id
1 'polypeptide(L)'
;MPAPVVAAASAGLPEPFVNGSVTYLVLTLIAMAIGIFARISGKVDKENASIFILFSGMTGVCLWMFWACCWLHQWHVLIYPTYINE
;
A
#
# COMPACT_ATOMS: atom_id res chain seq x y z
N MET A 1 -25.29 8.72 17.80
CA MET A 1 -23.92 8.19 17.66
C MET A 1 -24.08 6.76 17.17
N PRO A 2 -23.92 6.48 15.87
CA PRO A 2 -24.10 5.11 15.38
C PRO A 2 -23.08 4.20 16.08
N ALA A 3 -23.57 3.05 16.56
CA ALA A 3 -22.83 2.07 17.33
C ALA A 3 -21.51 1.67 16.64
N PRO A 4 -20.46 1.30 17.40
CA PRO A 4 -19.31 0.64 16.80
C PRO A 4 -19.84 -0.61 16.11
N VAL A 5 -19.75 -0.67 14.78
CA VAL A 5 -19.90 -1.93 14.06
C VAL A 5 -18.77 -2.79 14.58
N VAL A 6 -19.10 -3.64 15.56
CA VAL A 6 -18.20 -4.65 16.10
C VAL A 6 -17.94 -5.58 14.92
N ALA A 7 -16.89 -5.28 14.17
CA ALA A 7 -16.37 -6.16 13.15
C ALA A 7 -16.13 -7.50 13.83
N ALA A 8 -16.86 -8.51 13.36
CA ALA A 8 -16.72 -9.87 13.84
C ALA A 8 -15.23 -10.22 13.83
N ALA A 9 -14.70 -10.56 15.00
CA ALA A 9 -13.33 -11.03 15.14
C ALA A 9 -13.22 -12.39 14.43
N SER A 10 -12.99 -12.36 13.12
CA SER A 10 -12.43 -13.50 12.40
C SER A 10 -10.98 -13.64 12.85
N ALA A 11 -10.51 -14.86 13.07
CA ALA A 11 -9.10 -15.18 13.34
C ALA A 11 -8.14 -14.87 12.17
N GLY A 12 -8.51 -13.93 11.28
CA GLY A 12 -7.78 -13.49 10.11
C GLY A 12 -7.29 -12.05 10.25
N LEU A 13 -6.43 -11.63 9.32
CA LEU A 13 -5.89 -10.27 9.27
C LEU A 13 -7.02 -9.23 9.16
N PRO A 14 -6.89 -8.06 9.81
CA PRO A 14 -7.93 -7.03 9.80
C PRO A 14 -8.18 -6.54 8.37
N GLU A 15 -9.46 -6.41 8.00
CA GLU A 15 -9.90 -5.93 6.68
C GLU A 15 -9.16 -4.68 6.15
N PRO A 16 -8.90 -3.62 6.96
CA PRO A 16 -8.14 -2.45 6.48
C PRO A 16 -6.71 -2.78 6.07
N PHE A 17 -6.05 -3.74 6.74
CA PHE A 17 -4.70 -4.16 6.37
C PHE A 17 -4.70 -4.89 5.03
N VAL A 18 -5.68 -5.78 4.82
CA VAL A 18 -5.84 -6.54 3.58
C VAL A 18 -6.15 -5.58 2.43
N ASN A 19 -7.13 -4.68 2.60
CA ASN A 19 -7.54 -3.74 1.57
C ASN A 19 -6.40 -2.77 1.19
N GLY A 20 -5.67 -2.25 2.17
CA GLY A 20 -4.50 -1.40 1.89
C GLY A 20 -3.40 -2.15 1.15
N SER A 21 -3.09 -3.38 1.57
CA SER A 21 -2.08 -4.21 0.89
C SER A 21 -2.46 -4.52 -0.57
N VAL A 22 -3.73 -4.86 -0.83
CA VAL A 22 -4.24 -5.05 -2.19
C VAL A 22 -4.14 -3.77 -3.00
N THR A 23 -4.45 -2.61 -2.41
CA THR A 23 -4.38 -1.32 -3.10
C THR A 23 -2.96 -1.01 -3.58
N TYR A 24 -1.95 -1.13 -2.71
CA TYR A 24 -0.56 -0.90 -3.11
C TYR A 24 -0.07 -1.89 -4.18
N LEU A 25 -0.49 -3.16 -4.08
CA LEU A 25 -0.18 -4.16 -5.09
C LEU A 25 -0.80 -3.81 -6.45
N VAL A 26 -2.08 -3.45 -6.48
CA VAL A 26 -2.78 -3.05 -7.71
C VAL A 26 -2.15 -1.80 -8.34
N LEU A 27 -1.85 -0.77 -7.54
CA LEU A 27 -1.21 0.45 -8.04
C LEU A 27 0.18 0.17 -8.63
N THR A 28 0.95 -0.70 -7.99
CA THR A 28 2.28 -1.12 -8.49
C THR A 28 2.16 -1.88 -9.81
N LEU A 29 1.20 -2.80 -9.92
CA LEU A 29 0.96 -3.55 -11.16
C LEU A 29 0.48 -2.63 -12.29
N ILE A 30 -0.39 -1.66 -12.00
CA ILE A 30 -0.83 -0.66 -12.98
C ILE A 30 0.36 0.16 -13.49
N ALA A 31 1.22 0.64 -12.59
CA ALA A 31 2.40 1.40 -12.97
C ALA A 31 3.38 0.57 -13.83
N MET A 32 3.61 -0.70 -13.49
CA MET A 32 4.41 -1.61 -14.31
C MET A 32 3.76 -1.86 -15.69
N ALA A 33 2.43 -2.03 -15.73
CA ALA A 33 1.70 -2.22 -16.98
C ALA A 33 1.83 -0.99 -17.90
N ILE A 34 1.73 0.22 -17.36
CA ILE A 34 1.96 1.46 -18.11
C ILE A 34 3.37 1.48 -18.72
N GLY A 35 4.39 1.04 -17.99
CA GLY A 35 5.76 0.91 -18.50
C GLY A 35 5.87 -0.05 -19.69
N ILE A 36 5.16 -1.17 -19.63
CA ILE A 36 5.11 -2.16 -20.72
C ILE A 36 4.36 -1.59 -21.93
N PHE A 37 3.20 -0.95 -21.73
CA PHE A 37 2.44 -0.33 -22.82
C PHE A 37 3.21 0.84 -23.47
N ALA A 38 3.96 1.62 -22.69
CA ALA A 38 4.81 2.68 -23.20
C ALA A 38 5.93 2.13 -24.10
N ARG A 39 6.49 0.96 -23.74
CA ARG A 39 7.45 0.24 -24.58
C ARG A 39 6.84 -0.27 -25.87
N ILE A 40 5.67 -0.92 -25.81
CA ILE A 40 4.99 -1.47 -26.99
C ILE A 40 4.59 -0.34 -27.95
N SER A 41 4.18 0.81 -27.41
CA SER A 41 3.79 1.98 -28.20
C SER A 41 4.98 2.69 -28.88
N GLY A 42 6.22 2.25 -28.65
CA GLY A 42 7.42 2.85 -29.23
C GLY A 42 7.71 4.28 -28.76
N LYS A 43 7.02 4.76 -27.71
CA LYS A 43 7.19 6.12 -27.17
C LYS A 43 8.44 6.26 -26.29
N VAL A 44 9.02 5.13 -25.85
CA VAL A 44 10.13 5.09 -24.89
C VAL A 44 11.13 4.04 -25.34
N ASP A 45 12.42 4.38 -25.31
CA ASP A 45 13.51 3.44 -25.58
C ASP A 45 13.50 2.22 -24.65
N LYS A 46 14.02 1.10 -25.14
CA LYS A 46 14.02 -0.18 -24.42
C LYS A 46 14.71 -0.08 -23.05
N GLU A 47 15.82 0.66 -22.95
CA GLU A 47 16.54 0.85 -21.68
C GLU A 47 15.71 1.67 -20.69
N ASN A 48 15.18 2.82 -21.13
CA ASN A 48 14.36 3.70 -20.31
C ASN A 48 13.09 3.00 -19.81
N ALA A 49 12.43 2.21 -20.66
CA ALA A 49 11.26 1.43 -20.27
C ALA A 49 11.61 0.33 -19.25
N SER A 50 12.77 -0.33 -19.41
CA SER A 50 13.21 -1.37 -18.47
C SER A 50 13.55 -0.79 -17.10
N ILE A 51 14.22 0.36 -17.06
CA ILE A 51 14.53 1.09 -15.83
C ILE A 51 13.23 1.50 -15.13
N PHE A 52 12.28 2.07 -15.88
CA PHE A 52 10.99 2.49 -15.33
C PHE A 52 10.22 1.33 -14.68
N ILE A 53 10.13 0.17 -15.34
CA ILE A 53 9.41 -1.00 -14.81
C ILE A 53 10.06 -1.50 -13.51
N LEU A 54 11.39 -1.62 -13.49
CA LEU A 54 12.13 -2.06 -12.30
C LEU A 54 11.96 -1.06 -11.15
N PHE A 55 12.13 0.23 -11.43
CA PHE A 55 12.04 1.28 -10.43
C PHE A 55 10.62 1.37 -9.86
N SER A 56 9.60 1.27 -10.71
CA SER A 56 8.20 1.22 -10.29
C SER A 56 7.91 0.05 -9.35
N GLY A 57 8.46 -1.15 -9.63
CA GLY A 57 8.33 -2.30 -8.74
C GLY A 57 9.00 -2.08 -7.38
N MET A 58 10.24 -1.58 -7.38
CA MET A 58 10.97 -1.26 -6.14
C MET A 58 10.26 -0.19 -5.31
N THR A 59 9.83 0.90 -5.94
CA THR A 59 9.06 1.96 -5.26
C THR A 59 7.76 1.43 -4.68
N GLY A 60 7.03 0.59 -5.42
CA GLY A 60 5.79 -0.04 -4.94
C GLY A 60 6.00 -0.87 -3.67
N VAL A 61 7.04 -1.71 -3.65
CA VAL A 61 7.40 -2.51 -2.46
C VAL A 61 7.84 -1.63 -1.30
N CYS A 62 8.68 -0.61 -1.55
CA CYS A 62 9.14 0.30 -0.52
C CYS A 62 7.98 1.09 0.12
N LEU A 63 7.06 1.61 -0.68
CA LEU A 63 5.89 2.35 -0.20
C LEU A 63 4.93 1.44 0.58
N TRP A 64 4.72 0.20 0.10
CA TRP A 64 3.93 -0.78 0.82
C TRP A 64 4.56 -1.13 2.18
N MET A 65 5.87 -1.39 2.24
CA MET A 65 6.55 -1.69 3.51
C MET A 65 6.46 -0.53 4.49
N PHE A 66 6.68 0.71 4.03
CA PHE A 66 6.57 1.89 4.89
C PHE A 66 5.16 2.02 5.47
N TRP A 67 4.14 1.91 4.63
CA TRP A 67 2.74 1.96 5.07
C TRP A 67 2.39 0.81 6.02
N ALA A 68 2.80 -0.42 5.70
CA ALA A 68 2.55 -1.60 6.52
C ALA A 68 3.18 -1.46 7.91
N CYS A 69 4.40 -0.92 8.01
CA CYS A 69 5.04 -0.62 9.28
C CYS A 69 4.24 0.41 10.10
N CYS A 70 3.78 1.49 9.47
CA CYS A 70 2.93 2.49 10.15
C CYS A 70 1.61 1.87 10.66
N TRP A 71 0.99 1.00 9.86
CA TRP A 71 -0.25 0.32 10.26
C TRP A 71 -0.03 -0.67 11.41
N LEU A 72 1.02 -1.49 11.32
CA LEU A 72 1.36 -2.47 12.36
C LEU A 72 1.72 -1.79 13.68
N HIS A 73 2.35 -0.61 13.65
CA HIS A 73 2.61 0.19 14.84
C HIS A 73 1.33 0.57 15.60
N GLN A 74 0.20 0.69 14.89
CA GLN A 74 -1.10 1.07 15.46
C GLN A 74 -2.02 -0.13 15.75
N TRP A 75 -1.67 -1.36 15.37
CA TRP A 75 -2.58 -2.50 15.47
C TRP A 75 -2.80 -2.98 16.91
N HIS A 76 -1.76 -2.89 17.75
CA HIS A 76 -1.83 -3.19 19.19
C HIS A 76 -1.13 -2.10 19.98
N VAL A 77 -1.75 -0.92 20.05
CA VAL A 77 -1.18 0.25 20.73
C VAL A 77 -1.07 0.01 22.24
N LEU A 78 0.14 0.17 22.78
CA LEU A 78 0.39 0.13 24.23
C LEU A 78 0.25 1.51 24.89
N ILE A 79 0.41 2.59 24.11
CA ILE A 79 0.43 3.98 24.60
C ILE A 79 -0.63 4.76 23.84
N TYR A 80 -1.66 5.21 24.55
CA TYR A 80 -2.69 6.09 23.98
C TYR A 80 -2.42 7.55 24.40
N PRO A 81 -2.78 8.54 23.57
CA PRO A 81 -2.64 9.93 23.96
C PRO A 81 -3.60 10.24 25.13
N THR A 82 -3.05 10.69 26.26
CA THR A 82 -3.82 11.25 27.37
C THR A 82 -3.98 12.74 27.14
N TYR A 83 -5.23 13.18 26.93
CA TYR A 83 -5.55 14.60 26.89
C TYR A 83 -5.36 15.19 28.30
N ILE A 84 -4.28 15.94 28.50
CA ILE A 84 -4.27 16.97 29.53
C ILE A 84 -5.07 18.11 28.92
N ASN A 85 -6.34 18.20 29.32
CA ASN A 85 -7.24 19.26 28.93
C ASN A 85 -6.61 20.61 29.29
N GLU A 86 -6.65 21.55 28.34
CA GLU A 86 -6.85 22.97 28.66
C GLU A 86 -8.35 23.21 28.81
#